data_AF-A0AB35RV31-F1
#
_entry.id   AF-A0AB35RV31-F1
#
_cell.length_a   1.000
_cell.length_b   1.000
_cell.length_c   1.000
_cell.angle_alpha   90.00
_cell.angle_beta   90.00
_cell.angle_gamma   90.00
#
_symmetry.space_group_name_H-M   'P 1'
#
loop_
_entity.id
_entity.type
_entity.pdbx_description
1 polymer ?
#
loop_
_entity_poly.entity_id
_entity_poly.type
_entity_poly.pdbx_seq_one_letter_code
_entity_poly.pdbx_strand_id
1 'polypeptide(L)'
;MRVSRNGLTQEQLAEKFNISITTVKKYTAIDREEYESRAKERRLKAYTMRSNGFSLDEITFELNCSYNAAVTLIKRYKNIDIKKYQWSDL
;
A
#
# COMPACT_ATOMS: atom_id res chain seq x y z
N MET A 1 15.20 -14.53 6.10
CA MET A 1 14.39 -14.94 4.94
C MET A 1 12.93 -14.62 5.22
N ARG A 2 12.31 -13.74 4.43
CA ARG A 2 10.84 -13.56 4.42
C ARG A 2 10.23 -14.54 3.43
N VAL A 3 9.02 -15.03 3.71
CA VAL A 3 8.36 -16.04 2.89
C VAL A 3 6.97 -15.54 2.49
N SER A 4 6.63 -15.70 1.20
CA SER A 4 5.29 -15.39 0.71
C SER A 4 4.24 -16.30 1.34
N ARG A 5 3.05 -15.76 1.59
CA ARG A 5 1.90 -16.52 2.09
C ARG A 5 1.19 -17.36 1.03
N ASN A 6 1.51 -17.15 -0.25
CA ASN A 6 0.92 -17.87 -1.40
C ASN A 6 -0.62 -17.92 -1.36
N GLY A 7 -1.25 -16.82 -0.96
CA GLY A 7 -2.71 -16.69 -0.87
C GLY A 7 -3.35 -17.17 0.44
N LEU A 8 -2.61 -17.82 1.34
CA LEU A 8 -3.14 -18.30 2.61
C LEU A 8 -3.23 -17.18 3.67
N THR A 9 -4.20 -17.30 4.57
CA THR A 9 -4.29 -16.44 5.76
C THR A 9 -3.19 -16.81 6.76
N GLN A 10 -2.92 -15.92 7.71
CA GLN A 10 -1.92 -16.20 8.75
C GLN A 10 -2.38 -17.34 9.68
N GLU A 11 -3.69 -17.46 9.91
CA GLU A 11 -4.31 -18.52 10.69
C GLU A 11 -4.17 -19.88 10.00
N GLN A 12 -4.49 -19.95 8.71
CA GLN A 12 -4.33 -21.17 7.90
C GLN A 12 -2.86 -21.64 7.88
N LEU A 13 -1.91 -20.72 7.81
CA LEU A 13 -0.49 -21.05 7.88
C LEU A 13 -0.07 -21.52 9.28
N ALA A 14 -0.60 -20.90 10.33
CA ALA A 14 -0.33 -21.29 11.71
C ALA A 14 -0.80 -22.72 11.97
N GLU A 15 -2.02 -23.05 11.54
CA GLU A 15 -2.59 -24.40 11.62
C GLU A 15 -1.79 -25.40 10.77
N LYS A 16 -1.53 -25.08 9.50
CA LYS A 16 -0.83 -25.96 8.56
C LYS A 16 0.58 -26.35 9.02
N PHE A 17 1.31 -25.40 9.61
CA PHE A 17 2.69 -25.60 10.05
C PHE A 17 2.81 -25.85 11.55
N ASN A 18 1.69 -25.89 12.28
CA ASN A 18 1.64 -26.04 13.73
C ASN A 18 2.59 -25.07 14.48
N ILE A 19 2.53 -23.79 14.11
CA ILE A 19 3.34 -22.71 14.70
C ILE A 19 2.45 -21.54 15.14
N SER A 20 2.95 -20.71 16.05
CA SER A 20 2.20 -19.54 16.49
C SER A 20 1.94 -18.54 15.37
N ILE A 21 0.79 -17.85 15.42
CA ILE A 21 0.46 -16.76 14.49
C ILE A 21 1.54 -15.66 14.51
N THR A 22 2.12 -15.38 15.68
CA THR A 22 3.21 -14.41 15.84
C THR A 22 4.44 -14.81 15.04
N THR A 23 4.77 -16.10 15.03
CA THR A 23 5.84 -16.67 14.22
C THR A 23 5.54 -16.49 12.73
N VAL A 24 4.32 -16.84 12.28
CA VAL A 24 3.89 -16.65 10.89
C VAL A 24 4.01 -15.18 10.46
N LYS A 25 3.54 -14.23 11.29
CA LYS A 25 3.67 -12.78 11.03
C LYS A 25 5.12 -12.38 10.84
N LYS A 26 6.02 -12.86 11.70
CA LYS A 26 7.45 -12.56 11.62
C LYS A 26 8.05 -13.07 10.31
N TYR A 27 7.73 -14.28 9.87
CA TYR A 27 8.30 -14.82 8.62
C TYR A 27 7.65 -14.24 7.36
N THR A 28 6.39 -13.81 7.41
CA THR A 28 5.62 -13.40 6.22
C THR A 28 5.48 -11.90 6.03
N ALA A 29 5.92 -11.10 7.00
CA ALA A 29 5.93 -9.64 6.87
C ALA A 29 6.82 -9.21 5.71
N ILE A 30 6.34 -8.29 4.88
CA ILE A 30 7.16 -7.61 3.89
C ILE A 30 8.12 -6.64 4.58
N ASP A 31 9.24 -6.36 3.93
CA ASP A 31 10.22 -5.44 4.49
C ASP A 31 9.72 -4.00 4.43
N ARG A 32 10.24 -3.17 5.34
CA ARG A 32 9.72 -1.81 5.56
C ARG A 32 9.86 -0.94 4.32
N GLU A 33 11.03 -0.99 3.68
CA GLU A 33 11.33 -0.22 2.48
C GLU A 33 10.40 -0.60 1.31
N GLU A 34 10.16 -1.90 1.13
CA GLU A 34 9.23 -2.40 0.10
C GLU A 34 7.80 -1.92 0.35
N TYR A 35 7.34 -1.97 1.61
CA TYR A 35 6.02 -1.44 1.98
C TYR A 35 5.90 0.07 1.67
N GLU A 36 6.92 0.85 2.02
CA GLU A 36 6.93 2.29 1.79
C GLU A 36 6.98 2.64 0.30
N SER A 37 7.77 1.91 -0.50
CA SER A 37 7.82 2.09 -1.95
C SER A 37 6.45 1.82 -2.59
N ARG A 38 5.83 0.67 -2.29
CA ARG A 38 4.47 0.34 -2.78
C ARG A 38 3.44 1.38 -2.36
N ALA A 39 3.54 1.90 -1.13
CA ALA A 39 2.64 2.95 -0.66
C ALA A 39 2.84 4.26 -1.44
N LYS A 40 4.10 4.63 -1.75
CA LYS A 40 4.42 5.80 -2.58
C LYS A 40 3.87 5.64 -4.00
N GLU A 41 4.09 4.48 -4.62
CA GLU A 41 3.58 4.16 -5.96
C GLU A 41 2.05 4.24 -6.03
N ARG A 42 1.34 3.66 -5.05
CA ARG A 42 -0.14 3.74 -5.01
C ARG A 42 -0.64 5.18 -4.88
N ARG A 43 0.03 6.01 -4.08
CA ARG A 43 -0.31 7.43 -3.94
C ARG A 43 -0.06 8.20 -5.23
N LEU A 44 1.08 7.97 -5.87
CA LEU A 44 1.43 8.57 -7.16
C LEU A 44 0.39 8.19 -8.22
N LYS A 45 0.07 6.90 -8.38
CA LYS A 45 -0.92 6.42 -9.36
C LYS A 45 -2.31 7.06 -9.15
N ALA A 46 -2.77 7.13 -7.90
CA ALA A 46 -4.05 7.79 -7.59
C ALA A 46 -4.04 9.29 -7.98
N TYR A 47 -2.93 9.98 -7.69
CA TYR A 47 -2.79 11.40 -8.01
C TYR A 47 -2.67 11.66 -9.51
N THR A 48 -1.91 10.86 -10.24
CA THR A 48 -1.75 11.01 -11.70
C THR A 48 -3.07 10.77 -12.41
N MET A 49 -3.81 9.72 -12.06
CA MET A 49 -5.16 9.49 -12.58
C MET A 49 -6.07 10.68 -12.29
N ARG A 50 -6.06 11.21 -11.07
CA ARG A 50 -6.88 12.39 -10.74
C ARG A 50 -6.47 13.62 -11.56
N SER A 51 -5.17 13.81 -11.81
CA SER A 51 -4.64 14.92 -12.59
C SER A 51 -4.99 14.80 -14.07
N ASN A 52 -5.14 13.57 -14.57
CA ASN A 52 -5.57 13.26 -15.94
C ASN A 52 -7.09 13.36 -16.13
N GLY A 53 -7.85 13.75 -15.09
CA GLY A 53 -9.30 13.98 -15.18
C GLY A 53 -10.18 12.79 -14.85
N PHE A 54 -9.61 11.64 -14.43
CA PHE A 54 -10.41 10.49 -14.02
C PHE A 54 -11.26 10.79 -12.77
N SER A 55 -12.47 10.23 -12.74
CA SER A 55 -13.37 10.27 -11.61
C SER A 55 -12.82 9.47 -10.43
N LEU A 56 -13.33 9.74 -9.23
CA LEU A 56 -12.91 8.98 -8.04
C LEU A 56 -13.33 7.51 -8.15
N ASP A 57 -14.47 7.23 -8.80
CA ASP A 57 -14.97 5.87 -8.96
C ASP A 57 -14.06 5.03 -9.87
N GLU A 58 -13.58 5.59 -10.98
CA GLU A 58 -12.60 4.93 -11.85
C GLU A 58 -11.28 4.64 -11.11
N ILE A 59 -10.84 5.58 -10.26
CA ILE A 59 -9.64 5.39 -9.43
C ILE A 59 -9.86 4.27 -8.41
N THR A 60 -11.05 4.16 -7.82
CA THR A 60 -11.36 3.08 -6.87
C THR A 60 -11.35 1.71 -7.54
N PHE A 61 -11.89 1.63 -8.75
CA PHE A 61 -11.91 0.41 -9.56
C PHE A 61 -10.48 -0.02 -9.91
N GLU A 62 -9.66 0.89 -10.42
CA GLU A 62 -8.29 0.62 -10.84
C GLU A 62 -7.35 0.25 -9.67
N LEU A 63 -7.53 0.87 -8.50
CA LEU A 63 -6.70 0.62 -7.32
C LEU A 63 -7.26 -0.45 -6.39
N ASN A 64 -8.40 -1.04 -6.76
CA ASN A 64 -9.19 -1.98 -5.99
C ASN A 64 -9.30 -1.56 -4.51
N CYS A 65 -9.86 -0.37 -4.29
CA CYS A 65 -9.96 0.24 -2.96
C CYS A 65 -11.29 0.95 -2.77
N SER A 66 -11.61 1.33 -1.53
CA SER A 66 -12.83 2.11 -1.25
C SER A 66 -12.70 3.57 -1.67
N TYR A 67 -13.84 4.23 -1.89
CA TYR A 67 -13.89 5.66 -2.22
C TYR A 67 -13.07 6.54 -1.27
N ASN A 68 -13.25 6.35 0.04
CA ASN A 68 -12.49 7.08 1.05
C ASN A 68 -10.98 6.78 1.00
N ALA A 69 -10.60 5.56 0.60
CA ALA A 69 -9.19 5.21 0.41
C ALA A 69 -8.59 5.97 -0.78
N ALA A 70 -9.29 6.03 -1.93
CA ALA A 70 -8.84 6.81 -3.09
C ALA A 70 -8.65 8.29 -2.76
N VAL A 71 -9.62 8.92 -2.08
CA VAL A 71 -9.52 10.32 -1.62
C VAL A 71 -8.33 10.51 -0.69
N THR A 72 -8.11 9.58 0.24
CA THR A 72 -7.00 9.64 1.20
C THR A 72 -5.64 9.50 0.50
N LEU A 73 -5.52 8.63 -0.50
CA LEU A 73 -4.28 8.46 -1.28
C LEU A 73 -3.88 9.77 -1.97
N ILE A 74 -4.84 10.44 -2.61
CA ILE A 74 -4.63 11.73 -3.29
C ILE A 74 -4.23 12.82 -2.29
N LYS A 75 -4.95 12.93 -1.16
CA LYS A 75 -4.63 13.90 -0.09
C LYS A 75 -3.24 13.68 0.48
N ARG A 76 -2.88 12.43 0.77
CA ARG A 76 -1.57 12.06 1.31
C ARG A 76 -0.45 12.35 0.33
N TYR A 77 -0.66 12.13 -0.97
CA TYR A 77 0.34 12.47 -1.98
C TYR A 77 0.71 13.95 -1.95
N LYS A 78 -0.29 14.85 -1.89
CA LYS A 78 -0.06 16.30 -1.78
C LYS A 78 0.69 16.67 -0.49
N ASN A 79 0.28 16.10 0.64
CA ASN A 79 0.83 16.48 1.94
C ASN A 79 2.22 15.91 2.22
N ILE A 80 2.49 14.69 1.79
CA ILE A 80 3.72 13.96 2.11
C ILE A 80 4.70 14.05 0.95
N ASP A 81 4.27 13.67 -0.25
CA ASP A 81 5.19 13.48 -1.36
C ASP A 81 5.51 14.81 -2.04
N ILE A 82 4.53 15.65 -2.39
CA ILE A 82 4.79 16.96 -3.02
C ILE A 82 5.50 17.92 -2.06
N LYS A 83 5.02 18.02 -0.80
CA LYS A 83 5.65 18.91 0.20
C LYS A 83 7.10 18.53 0.48
N LYS A 84 7.47 17.25 0.38
CA LYS A 84 8.86 16.81 0.59
C LYS A 84 9.82 17.38 -0.47
N TYR A 85 9.38 17.52 -1.72
CA TYR A 85 10.21 18.10 -2.79
C TYR A 85 10.29 19.64 -2.72
N GLN A 86 9.24 20.31 -2.24
CA GLN A 86 9.24 21.77 -2.10
C GLN A 86 10.25 22.32 -1.07
N TRP A 87 10.71 21.50 -0.12
CA TRP A 87 11.72 21.86 0.88
C TRP A 87 13.14 21.39 0.53
N SER A 88 13.30 20.44 -0.41
CA SER A 88 14.61 19.93 -0.84
C SER A 88 15.25 20.77 -1.95
N ASP A 89 14.48 21.64 -2.57
CA ASP A 89 14.87 22.46 -3.73
C ASP A 89 15.14 23.94 -3.33
N LEU A 90 15.31 24.21 -2.03
CA LEU A 90 15.78 25.47 -1.42
C LEU A 90 17.13 25.25 -0.76
#